data_AF-A0A9E5KQA5-F1
#
_entry.id   AF-A0A9E5KQA5-F1
#
_cell.length_a   1.000
_cell.length_b   1.000
_cell.length_c   1.000
_cell.angle_alpha   90.00
_cell.angle_beta   90.00
_cell.angle_gamma   90.00
#
_symmetry.space_group_name_H-M   'P 1'
#
loop_
_entity.id
_entity.type
_entity.pdbx_description
1 polymer ?
#
loop_
_entity_poly.entity_id
_entity_poly.type
_entity_poly.pdbx_seq_one_letter_code
_entity_poly.pdbx_strand_id
1 'polypeptide(L)'
;MCRNSLIFICAALFCGLFSAVYEYYSHGVYSNFMVYLFMFPLLGGTVPYAFLGLYPSAACPTRLSMRIYNSGLAALTVGSCVKGVLDIYGTSSGYVLAYWAAGGLLLIIGLGMYTGKVLFESVRRAG
;
A
#
# COMPACT_ATOMS: atom_id res chain seq x y z
N MET A 1 5.32 11.66 -12.36
CA MET A 1 5.36 10.50 -11.45
C MET A 1 6.27 10.66 -10.23
N CYS A 2 7.43 11.33 -10.33
CA CYS A 2 8.49 11.28 -9.29
C CYS A 2 8.05 11.69 -7.87
N ARG A 3 7.18 12.69 -7.69
CA ARG A 3 6.80 13.19 -6.36
C ARG A 3 6.07 12.15 -5.51
N ASN A 4 5.16 11.38 -6.09
CA ASN A 4 4.43 10.35 -5.34
C ASN A 4 5.34 9.17 -4.99
N SER A 5 6.18 8.73 -5.92
CA SER A 5 7.15 7.65 -5.66
C SER A 5 8.13 8.01 -4.54
N LEU A 6 8.62 9.26 -4.50
CA LEU A 6 9.47 9.74 -3.40
C LEU A 6 8.75 9.69 -2.05
N ILE A 7 7.48 10.07 -1.99
CA ILE A 7 6.69 10.01 -0.74
C ILE A 7 6.60 8.56 -0.23
N PHE A 8 6.37 7.58 -1.12
CA PHE A 8 6.32 6.17 -0.72
C PHE A 8 7.67 5.61 -0.29
N ILE A 9 8.77 6.05 -0.91
CA ILE A 9 10.13 5.68 -0.47
C ILE A 9 10.40 6.26 0.92
N CYS A 10 10.10 7.54 1.15
CA CYS A 10 10.25 8.16 2.47
C CYS A 10 9.35 7.48 3.52
N ALA A 11 8.12 7.12 3.16
CA ALA A 11 7.21 6.39 4.03
C ALA A 11 7.74 4.98 4.35
N ALA A 12 8.30 4.27 3.37
CA ALA A 12 8.92 2.96 3.58
C ALA A 12 10.16 3.07 4.49
N LEU A 13 11.02 4.06 4.29
CA LEU A 13 12.16 4.34 5.16
C LEU A 13 11.72 4.64 6.59
N PHE A 14 10.69 5.48 6.76
CA PHE A 14 10.12 5.78 8.06
C PHE A 14 9.54 4.53 8.72
N CYS A 15 8.78 3.70 7.99
CA CYS A 15 8.24 2.44 8.50
C CYS A 15 9.34 1.45 8.87
N GLY A 16 10.42 1.37 8.09
CA GLY A 16 11.59 0.54 8.39
C GLY A 16 12.32 1.01 9.65
N LEU A 17 12.54 2.32 9.79
CA LEU A 17 13.11 2.90 11.01
C LEU A 17 12.22 2.62 12.23
N PHE A 18 10.91 2.83 12.09
CA PHE A 18 9.94 2.55 13.15
C PHE A 18 9.94 1.09 13.55
N SER A 19 9.98 0.16 12.58
CA SER A 19 10.10 -1.27 12.83
C SER A 19 11.38 -1.61 13.61
N ALA A 20 12.54 -1.07 13.20
CA ALA A 20 13.82 -1.34 13.86
C ALA A 20 13.84 -0.83 15.31
N VAL A 21 13.29 0.37 15.54
CA VAL A 21 13.13 0.93 16.90
C VAL A 21 12.24 0.03 17.73
N TYR A 22 11.08 -0.38 17.21
CA TYR A 22 10.18 -1.26 17.95
C TYR A 22 10.82 -2.59 18.27
N GLU A 23 11.49 -3.21 17.30
CA GLU A 23 12.19 -4.47 17.47
C GLU A 23 13.22 -4.40 18.61
N TYR A 24 14.00 -3.32 18.66
CA TYR A 24 14.96 -3.08 19.73
C TYR A 24 14.31 -3.02 21.13
N TYR A 25 13.14 -2.39 21.24
CA TYR A 25 12.39 -2.27 22.50
C TYR A 25 11.47 -3.47 22.80
N SER A 26 11.36 -4.46 21.92
CA SER A 26 10.40 -5.56 22.08
C SER A 26 10.90 -6.68 23.01
N HIS A 27 12.10 -6.55 23.60
CA HIS A 27 12.67 -7.49 24.57
C HIS A 27 12.62 -8.98 24.13
N GLY A 28 12.83 -9.23 22.83
CA GLY A 28 12.85 -10.58 22.25
C GLY A 28 11.50 -11.10 21.71
N VAL A 29 10.44 -10.28 21.75
CA VAL A 29 9.14 -10.60 21.13
C VAL A 29 9.08 -9.99 19.74
N TYR A 30 8.83 -10.80 18.72
CA TYR A 30 8.83 -10.35 17.33
C TYR A 30 7.46 -10.53 16.68
N SER A 31 7.09 -9.62 15.77
CA SER A 31 5.96 -9.81 14.86
C SER A 31 6.41 -9.60 13.42
N ASN A 32 6.07 -10.57 12.57
CA ASN A 32 6.33 -10.51 11.13
C ASN A 32 5.68 -9.27 10.49
N PHE A 33 4.49 -8.87 10.96
CA PHE A 33 3.78 -7.71 10.43
C PHE A 33 4.47 -6.38 10.74
N MET A 34 5.26 -6.34 11.82
CA MET A 34 6.07 -5.18 12.18
C MET A 34 7.34 -5.13 11.33
N VAL A 35 8.07 -6.25 11.26
CA VAL A 35 9.32 -6.37 10.48
C VAL A 35 9.09 -6.04 9.00
N TYR A 36 7.99 -6.53 8.41
CA TYR A 36 7.65 -6.28 7.01
C TYR A 36 6.81 -5.02 6.79
N LEU A 37 6.69 -4.12 7.77
CA LEU A 37 5.88 -2.91 7.66
C LEU A 37 6.30 -2.04 6.47
N PHE A 38 7.59 -1.95 6.19
CA PHE A 38 8.14 -1.18 5.07
C PHE A 38 7.77 -1.77 3.70
N MET A 39 7.47 -3.07 3.60
CA MET A 39 7.15 -3.72 2.32
C MET A 39 5.82 -3.22 1.76
N PHE A 40 4.85 -2.83 2.59
CA PHE A 40 3.57 -2.32 2.11
C PHE A 40 3.74 -1.02 1.28
N PRO A 41 4.27 0.08 1.83
CA PRO A 41 4.50 1.30 1.05
C PRO A 41 5.52 1.11 -0.07
N LEU A 42 6.51 0.23 0.10
CA LEU A 42 7.49 -0.06 -0.95
C LEU A 42 6.84 -0.81 -2.13
N LEU A 43 6.31 -2.01 -1.92
CA LEU A 43 5.74 -2.84 -2.98
C LEU A 43 4.44 -2.25 -3.52
N GLY A 44 3.53 -1.85 -2.65
CA GLY A 44 2.25 -1.30 -3.09
C GLY A 44 2.36 0.13 -3.60
N GLY A 45 3.35 0.91 -3.15
CA GLY A 45 3.50 2.29 -3.61
C GLY A 45 4.41 2.36 -4.82
N THR A 46 5.68 1.99 -4.65
CA THR A 46 6.71 2.26 -5.66
C THR A 46 6.56 1.42 -6.92
N VAL A 47 6.21 0.13 -6.79
CA VAL A 47 6.12 -0.79 -7.94
C VAL A 47 5.04 -0.37 -8.95
N PRO A 48 3.77 -0.14 -8.57
CA PRO A 48 2.75 0.24 -9.56
C PRO A 48 3.05 1.60 -10.19
N TYR A 49 3.58 2.58 -9.44
CA TYR A 49 3.97 3.86 -10.01
C TYR A 49 5.16 3.76 -10.96
N ALA A 50 6.12 2.85 -10.68
CA ALA A 50 7.21 2.56 -11.60
C ALA A 50 6.71 1.85 -12.86
N PHE A 51 5.80 0.89 -12.72
CA PHE A 51 5.19 0.15 -13.83
C PHE A 51 4.40 1.08 -14.77
N LEU A 52 3.64 2.02 -14.20
CA LEU A 52 2.98 3.09 -14.97
C LEU A 52 3.96 4.02 -15.68
N GLY A 53 5.17 4.19 -15.14
CA GLY A 53 6.25 4.96 -15.78
C GLY A 53 6.90 4.26 -16.97
N LEU A 54 6.94 2.92 -16.94
CA LEU A 54 7.50 2.11 -18.02
C LEU A 54 6.54 1.97 -19.21
N TYR A 55 5.23 2.06 -18.98
CA TYR A 55 4.19 1.93 -20.03
C TYR A 55 3.32 3.20 -20.18
N PRO A 56 3.88 4.33 -20.66
CA PRO A 56 3.14 5.59 -20.79
C PRO A 56 2.01 5.55 -21.84
N SER A 57 1.97 4.52 -22.70
CA SER A 57 0.95 4.35 -23.75
C SER A 57 -0.37 3.74 -23.26
N ALA A 58 -0.39 3.19 -22.04
CA ALA A 58 -1.62 2.77 -21.37
C ALA A 58 -2.27 4.01 -20.72
N ALA A 59 -3.58 4.17 -20.91
CA ALA A 59 -4.41 5.26 -20.39
C ALA A 59 -3.90 5.87 -19.08
N CYS A 60 -3.67 7.19 -19.06
CA CYS A 60 -3.29 7.90 -17.83
C CYS A 60 -4.32 7.59 -16.73
N PRO A 61 -3.92 7.05 -15.57
CA PRO A 61 -4.83 6.73 -14.49
C PRO A 61 -5.57 7.98 -14.03
N THR A 62 -6.88 7.86 -13.82
CA THR A 62 -7.69 8.96 -13.31
C THR A 62 -7.21 9.35 -11.91
N ARG A 63 -7.14 10.65 -11.61
CA ARG A 63 -6.74 11.15 -10.27
C ARG A 63 -7.51 10.50 -9.12
N LEU A 64 -8.78 10.14 -9.34
CA LEU A 64 -9.63 9.46 -8.36
C LEU A 64 -9.13 8.02 -8.06
N SER A 65 -8.87 7.21 -9.09
CA SER A 65 -8.34 5.85 -8.94
C SER A 65 -7.02 5.84 -8.17
N MET A 66 -6.14 6.80 -8.47
CA MET A 66 -4.86 6.97 -7.77
C MET A 66 -5.03 7.30 -6.29
N ARG A 67 -6.00 8.17 -5.95
CA ARG A 67 -6.29 8.54 -4.56
C ARG A 67 -6.89 7.36 -3.78
N ILE A 68 -7.83 6.64 -4.38
CA ILE A 68 -8.47 5.45 -3.78
C ILE A 68 -7.42 4.37 -3.51
N TYR A 69 -6.56 4.12 -4.50
CA TYR A 69 -5.46 3.18 -4.38
C TYR A 69 -4.49 3.58 -3.25
N ASN A 70 -4.07 4.85 -3.21
CA ASN A 70 -3.19 5.34 -2.13
C ASN A 70 -3.84 5.26 -0.75
N SER A 71 -5.13 5.54 -0.63
CA SER A 71 -5.84 5.39 0.64
C SER A 71 -5.95 3.94 1.09
N GLY A 72 -6.17 3.00 0.15
CA GLY A 72 -6.18 1.56 0.46
C GLY A 72 -4.82 1.06 0.93
N LEU A 73 -3.76 1.50 0.25
CA LEU A 73 -2.40 1.17 0.64
C LEU A 73 -2.02 1.74 2.01
N ALA A 74 -2.40 2.99 2.29
CA ALA A 74 -2.20 3.60 3.60
C ALA A 74 -2.94 2.81 4.69
N ALA A 75 -4.20 2.42 4.43
CA ALA A 75 -4.98 1.61 5.37
C ALA A 75 -4.34 0.25 5.65
N LEU A 76 -3.80 -0.44 4.64
CA LEU A 76 -3.06 -1.70 4.83
C LEU A 76 -1.77 -1.50 5.63
N THR A 77 -1.03 -0.42 5.36
CA THR A 77 0.20 -0.11 6.08
C THR A 77 -0.10 0.14 7.57
N VAL A 78 -1.13 0.94 7.86
CA VAL A 78 -1.58 1.18 9.24
C VAL A 78 -2.10 -0.12 9.87
N GLY A 79 -2.86 -0.93 9.14
CA GLY A 79 -3.36 -2.22 9.61
C GLY A 79 -2.23 -3.20 9.99
N SER A 80 -1.15 -3.25 9.19
CA SER A 80 0.04 -4.05 9.49
C SER A 80 0.77 -3.52 10.72
N CYS A 81 0.89 -2.19 10.85
CA CYS A 81 1.50 -1.57 12.04
C CYS A 81 0.73 -1.94 13.31
N VAL A 82 -0.60 -1.73 13.31
CA VAL A 82 -1.46 -2.05 14.45
C VAL A 82 -1.40 -3.55 14.78
N LYS A 83 -1.41 -4.43 13.77
CA LYS A 83 -1.26 -5.87 13.99
C LYS A 83 0.11 -6.22 14.58
N GLY A 84 1.19 -5.64 14.06
CA GLY A 84 2.55 -5.83 14.57
C GLY A 84 2.67 -5.46 16.04
N VAL A 85 2.11 -4.30 16.41
CA VAL A 85 2.04 -3.81 17.78
C VAL A 85 1.24 -4.77 18.67
N LEU A 86 0.03 -5.15 18.26
CA LEU A 86 -0.83 -6.06 19.02
C LEU A 86 -0.19 -7.43 19.26
N ASP A 87 0.51 -7.98 18.27
CA ASP A 87 1.24 -9.24 18.39
C ASP A 87 2.36 -9.15 19.42
N ILE A 88 3.13 -8.05 19.43
CA ILE A 88 4.19 -7.82 20.42
C ILE A 88 3.59 -7.67 21.83
N TYR A 89 2.43 -7.03 21.96
CA TYR A 89 1.70 -6.95 23.22
C TYR A 89 1.01 -8.27 23.62
N GLY A 90 0.98 -9.30 22.77
CA GLY A 90 0.31 -10.57 23.04
C GLY A 90 -1.22 -10.46 23.04
N THR A 91 -1.79 -9.48 22.34
CA THR A 91 -3.24 -9.24 22.29
C THR A 91 -3.77 -9.34 20.87
N SER A 92 -5.06 -9.63 20.72
CA SER A 92 -5.73 -9.67 19.42
C SER A 92 -6.95 -8.79 19.43
N SER A 93 -7.13 -7.99 18.38
CA SER A 93 -8.30 -7.13 18.23
C SER A 93 -8.96 -7.33 16.86
N GLY A 94 -10.30 -7.37 16.85
CA GLY A 94 -11.10 -7.44 15.63
C GLY A 94 -10.92 -6.23 14.69
N TYR A 95 -10.41 -5.11 15.21
CA TYR A 95 -10.11 -3.93 14.39
C TYR A 95 -9.06 -4.19 13.31
N VAL A 96 -8.15 -5.16 13.52
CA VAL A 96 -7.18 -5.57 12.50
C VAL A 96 -7.90 -6.03 11.25
N LEU A 97 -8.93 -6.88 11.38
CA LEU A 97 -9.69 -7.39 10.25
C LEU A 97 -10.37 -6.25 9.48
N ALA A 98 -10.85 -5.22 10.17
CA ALA A 98 -11.44 -4.04 9.55
C ALA A 98 -10.42 -3.27 8.68
N TYR A 99 -9.18 -3.10 9.15
CA TYR A 99 -8.12 -2.46 8.35
C TYR A 99 -7.74 -3.28 7.11
N TRP A 100 -7.63 -4.61 7.25
CA TRP A 100 -7.35 -5.50 6.14
C TRP A 100 -8.48 -5.50 5.10
N ALA A 101 -9.73 -5.58 5.55
CA ALA A 101 -10.90 -5.54 4.68
C ALA A 101 -11.02 -4.18 3.96
N ALA A 102 -10.92 -3.06 4.70
CA ALA A 102 -11.02 -1.72 4.12
C ALA A 102 -9.87 -1.44 3.14
N GLY A 103 -8.63 -1.76 3.53
CA GLY A 103 -7.45 -1.58 2.70
C GLY A 103 -7.48 -2.43 1.43
N GLY A 104 -7.84 -3.71 1.56
CA GLY A 104 -7.99 -4.63 0.43
C GLY A 104 -9.10 -4.19 -0.54
N LEU A 105 -10.27 -3.82 0.00
CA LEU A 105 -11.40 -3.32 -0.80
C LEU A 105 -11.01 -2.07 -1.60
N LEU A 106 -10.38 -1.10 -0.95
CA LEU A 106 -9.94 0.14 -1.60
C LEU A 106 -8.88 -0.14 -2.69
N LEU A 107 -7.95 -1.06 -2.46
CA LEU A 107 -6.98 -1.46 -3.49
C LEU A 107 -7.69 -2.09 -4.72
N ILE A 108 -8.63 -3.01 -4.48
CA ILE A 108 -9.37 -3.68 -5.56
C ILE A 108 -10.18 -2.67 -6.37
N ILE A 109 -10.88 -1.74 -5.71
CA ILE A 109 -11.63 -0.68 -6.38
C ILE A 109 -10.69 0.22 -7.20
N GLY A 110 -9.57 0.66 -6.60
CA GLY A 110 -8.58 1.49 -7.28
C GLY A 110 -8.02 0.82 -8.54
N LEU A 111 -7.69 -0.47 -8.45
CA LEU A 111 -7.16 -1.27 -9.54
C LEU A 111 -8.22 -1.55 -10.62
N GLY A 112 -9.44 -1.88 -10.23
CA GLY A 112 -10.56 -2.12 -11.15
C GLY A 112 -10.92 -0.87 -11.96
N MET A 113 -10.86 0.30 -11.34
CA MET A 113 -11.03 1.57 -12.05
C MET A 113 -9.93 1.82 -13.08
N TYR A 114 -8.70 1.37 -12.82
CA TYR A 114 -7.59 1.50 -13.76
C TYR A 114 -7.75 0.56 -14.96
N THR A 115 -8.02 -0.72 -14.72
CA THR A 115 -8.21 -1.72 -15.79
C THR A 115 -9.43 -1.41 -16.65
N GLY A 116 -10.54 -0.98 -16.06
CA GLY A 116 -11.74 -0.55 -16.79
C GLY A 116 -11.46 0.64 -17.71
N LYS A 117 -10.66 1.60 -17.26
CA LYS A 117 -10.19 2.73 -18.09
C LYS A 117 -9.32 2.28 -19.25
N VAL A 118 -8.32 1.43 -18.98
CA VAL A 118 -7.42 0.89 -20.02
C VAL A 118 -8.21 0.11 -21.07
N LEU A 119 -9.18 -0.72 -20.66
CA LEU A 119 -10.04 -1.48 -21.56
C LEU A 119 -10.90 -0.56 -22.43
N PHE A 120 -11.55 0.44 -21.83
CA PHE A 120 -12.36 1.42 -22.56
C PHE A 120 -11.55 2.19 -23.61
N GLU A 121 -10.34 2.63 -23.25
CA GLU A 121 -9.44 3.32 -24.18
C GLU A 121 -8.90 2.40 -25.27
N SER A 122 -8.71 1.11 -24.97
CA SER A 122 -8.32 0.10 -25.97
C SER A 122 -9.43 -0.15 -26.99
N VAL A 123 -10.68 -0.25 -26.55
CA VAL A 123 -11.86 -0.37 -27.42
C VAL A 123 -12.03 0.88 -28.29
N ARG A 124 -11.84 2.08 -27.72
CA ARG A 124 -11.96 3.35 -28.45
C ARG A 124 -10.88 3.55 -29.52
N ARG A 125 -9.69 2.96 -29.38
CA ARG A 125 -8.64 3.05 -30.41
C ARG A 125 -8.84 2.07 -31.57
N ALA A 126 -9.72 1.08 -31.42
CA ALA A 126 -9.94 0.02 -32.40
C ALA A 126 -11.14 0.25 -33.33
N GLY A 127 -11.95 1.29 -33.09
CA GLY A 127 -13.07 1.72 -33.94
C GLY A 127 -12.86 3.14 -34.45
#